data_AF-L0A566-F1
#
_entry.id   AF-L0A566-F1
#
_cell.length_a   1.000
_cell.length_b   1.000
_cell.length_c   1.000
_cell.angle_alpha   90.00
_cell.angle_beta   90.00
_cell.angle_gamma   90.00
#
_symmetry.space_group_name_H-M   'P 1'
#
loop_
_entity.id
_entity.type
_entity.pdbx_description
1 polymer ?
#
loop_
_entity_poly.entity_id
_entity_poly.type
_entity_poly.pdbx_seq_one_letter_code
_entity_poly.pdbx_strand_id
1 'polypeptide(L)'
;MKQGLRRNFALVLLAITTNAFAQELPAGPGRDLVQGKCQACHDLARVTSKQYDLARWTATVKRMQGYGAQVSDAEVQQIATYLATHYGPQAQAGATSQTPATATPAAPAASTAPATAPAAPAAPAAPQVVVNDAVRKTAVLTVVAGQGDANGGLNFNGAAKGEKTFTVPLGWRVELKYSNAGAMPHSVILVAGDKLPARLTPAFPGASSKVSSAGDAVQTVRFRASKAGEYLLVCGVGQHASRGQFLRFVVSPDAKEASFK
;
A
#
# COMPACT_ATOMS: atom_id res chain seq x y z
N MET A 1 33.48 61.77 -2.11
CA MET A 1 34.16 60.46 -2.12
C MET A 1 33.68 59.65 -0.91
N LYS A 2 33.43 58.33 -1.10
CA LYS A 2 33.12 57.28 -0.10
C LYS A 2 31.67 57.27 0.43
N GLN A 3 30.70 56.64 -0.25
CA GLN A 3 30.33 55.20 -0.21
C GLN A 3 30.27 54.58 1.20
N GLY A 4 29.05 54.26 1.66
CA GLY A 4 28.74 53.48 2.85
C GLY A 4 27.63 52.48 2.54
N LEU A 5 28.05 51.25 2.25
CA LEU A 5 27.31 50.07 1.80
C LEU A 5 26.36 49.53 2.88
N ARG A 6 25.04 49.51 2.64
CA ARG A 6 24.06 48.82 3.50
C ARG A 6 24.02 47.33 3.14
N ARG A 7 24.46 46.47 4.06
CA ARG A 7 24.41 44.99 3.96
C ARG A 7 23.06 44.51 4.47
N ASN A 8 22.18 44.07 3.57
CA ASN A 8 20.95 43.36 3.93
C ASN A 8 21.29 41.86 4.13
N PHE A 9 21.24 41.39 5.37
CA PHE A 9 21.23 39.97 5.71
C PHE A 9 19.83 39.42 5.39
N ALA A 10 19.72 38.55 4.38
CA ALA A 10 18.52 37.74 4.16
C ALA A 10 18.64 36.45 4.98
N LEU A 11 17.85 36.36 6.05
CA LEU A 11 17.67 35.13 6.82
C LEU A 11 16.75 34.19 6.03
N VAL A 12 17.26 33.02 5.62
CA VAL A 12 16.46 31.96 4.97
C VAL A 12 15.76 31.15 6.06
N LEU A 13 14.43 31.26 6.14
CA LEU A 13 13.58 30.39 6.97
C LEU A 13 13.30 29.08 6.22
N LEU A 14 13.93 28.00 6.70
CA LEU A 14 13.67 26.63 6.30
C LEU A 14 12.33 26.19 6.91
N ALA A 15 11.28 26.05 6.08
CA ALA A 15 10.01 25.47 6.52
C ALA A 15 10.18 23.96 6.73
N ILE A 16 10.17 23.52 7.99
CA ILE A 16 10.13 22.10 8.36
C ILE A 16 8.67 21.65 8.29
N THR A 17 8.30 20.90 7.23
CA THR A 17 7.03 20.18 7.20
C THR A 17 7.17 18.92 8.04
N THR A 18 6.56 18.88 9.22
CA THR A 18 6.41 17.65 10.01
C THR A 18 5.33 16.78 9.37
N ASN A 19 5.74 15.78 8.60
CA ASN A 19 4.86 14.66 8.25
C ASN A 19 4.53 13.89 9.54
N ALA A 20 3.27 13.92 9.96
CA ALA A 20 2.76 13.05 11.01
C ALA A 20 2.71 11.62 10.46
N PHE A 21 3.72 10.81 10.80
CA PHE A 21 3.76 9.39 10.51
C PHE A 21 2.61 8.69 11.26
N ALA A 22 1.70 8.05 10.53
CA ALA A 22 0.87 6.98 11.09
C ALA A 22 1.85 5.94 11.65
N GLN A 23 1.78 5.67 12.96
CA GLN A 23 2.70 4.74 13.61
C GLN A 23 2.46 3.33 13.05
N GLU A 24 3.31 2.89 12.12
CA GLU A 24 3.28 1.55 11.57
C GLU A 24 3.72 0.54 12.65
N LEU A 25 3.02 -0.60 12.72
CA LEU A 25 3.35 -1.67 13.65
C LEU A 25 4.76 -2.24 13.34
N PRO A 26 5.60 -2.55 14.35
CA PRO A 26 6.91 -3.14 14.15
C PRO A 26 6.89 -4.38 13.23
N ALA A 27 7.86 -4.50 12.33
CA ALA A 27 7.95 -5.68 11.48
C ALA A 27 8.18 -6.94 12.32
N GLY A 28 7.43 -8.02 12.02
CA GLY A 28 7.61 -9.29 12.70
C GLY A 28 6.50 -10.32 12.42
N PRO A 29 6.74 -11.60 12.68
CA PRO A 29 5.73 -12.65 12.56
C PRO A 29 4.53 -12.35 13.47
N GLY A 30 3.31 -12.35 12.91
CA GLY A 30 2.08 -12.01 13.64
C GLY A 30 1.63 -10.54 13.51
N ARG A 31 2.48 -9.65 12.95
CA ARG A 31 2.11 -8.27 12.62
C ARG A 31 0.85 -8.21 11.75
N ASP A 32 0.84 -8.99 10.67
CA ASP A 32 -0.26 -8.96 9.69
C ASP A 32 -1.58 -9.47 10.29
N LEU A 33 -1.52 -10.38 11.27
CA LEU A 33 -2.69 -10.82 12.01
C LEU A 33 -3.23 -9.69 12.90
N VAL A 34 -2.37 -8.98 13.62
CA VAL A 34 -2.77 -7.81 14.43
C VAL A 34 -3.36 -6.73 13.54
N GLN A 35 -2.69 -6.36 12.45
CA GLN A 35 -3.15 -5.32 11.54
C GLN A 35 -4.45 -5.70 10.83
N GLY A 36 -4.59 -6.97 10.43
CA GLY A 36 -5.74 -7.46 9.66
C GLY A 36 -6.98 -7.75 10.49
N LYS A 37 -6.83 -8.17 11.76
CA LYS A 37 -7.95 -8.63 12.59
C LYS A 37 -8.37 -7.62 13.66
N CYS A 38 -7.43 -6.90 14.28
CA CYS A 38 -7.74 -6.07 15.45
C CYS A 38 -8.53 -4.80 15.11
N GLN A 39 -8.43 -4.32 13.86
CA GLN A 39 -9.15 -3.14 13.38
C GLN A 39 -10.63 -3.37 13.09
N ALA A 40 -11.09 -4.63 13.16
CA ALA A 40 -12.49 -4.96 12.88
C ALA A 40 -13.47 -4.38 13.92
N CYS A 41 -13.00 -4.08 15.14
CA CYS A 41 -13.87 -3.65 16.24
C CYS A 41 -13.37 -2.43 17.03
N HIS A 42 -12.07 -2.09 16.96
CA HIS A 42 -11.50 -0.90 17.59
C HIS A 42 -10.22 -0.46 16.84
N ASP A 43 -9.72 0.73 17.13
CA ASP A 43 -8.47 1.24 16.55
C ASP A 43 -7.24 0.48 17.05
N LEU A 44 -6.13 0.53 16.28
CA LEU A 44 -4.86 -0.07 16.69
C LEU A 44 -4.16 0.71 17.81
N ALA A 45 -4.43 2.00 17.99
CA ALA A 45 -3.80 2.78 19.06
C ALA A 45 -4.20 2.25 20.44
N ARG A 46 -5.40 1.71 20.58
CA ARG A 46 -5.84 0.98 21.78
C ARG A 46 -5.02 -0.28 22.07
N VAL A 47 -4.48 -0.93 21.04
CA VAL A 47 -3.60 -2.11 21.17
C VAL A 47 -2.18 -1.67 21.48
N THR A 48 -1.61 -0.75 20.69
CA THR A 48 -0.21 -0.33 20.81
C THR A 48 0.09 0.50 22.05
N SER A 49 -0.95 1.06 22.69
CA SER A 49 -0.83 1.77 23.97
C SER A 49 -0.76 0.86 25.21
N LYS A 50 -0.82 -0.47 25.04
CA LYS A 50 -0.75 -1.42 26.15
C LYS A 50 0.61 -2.10 26.19
N GLN A 51 1.05 -2.38 27.41
CA GLN A 51 2.23 -3.19 27.68
C GLN A 51 1.82 -4.39 28.52
N TYR A 52 1.76 -5.57 27.90
CA TYR A 52 1.38 -6.82 28.57
C TYR A 52 2.38 -7.93 28.24
N ASP A 53 2.59 -8.85 29.18
CA ASP A 53 3.33 -10.08 28.89
C ASP A 53 2.50 -11.02 27.98
N LEU A 54 3.12 -12.11 27.54
CA LEU A 54 2.50 -13.09 26.65
C LEU A 54 1.23 -13.69 27.24
N ALA A 55 1.22 -14.02 28.53
CA ALA A 55 0.07 -14.63 29.19
C ALA A 55 -1.13 -13.68 29.20
N ARG A 56 -0.89 -12.42 29.53
CA ARG A 56 -1.92 -11.38 29.58
C ARG A 56 -2.40 -10.94 28.20
N TRP A 57 -1.52 -10.92 27.18
CA TRP A 57 -1.93 -10.73 25.79
C TRP A 57 -2.81 -11.88 25.30
N THR A 58 -2.42 -13.12 25.56
CA THR A 58 -3.18 -14.33 25.20
C THR A 58 -4.60 -14.28 25.79
N ALA A 59 -4.71 -14.00 27.10
CA ALA A 59 -6.01 -13.88 27.76
C ALA A 59 -6.86 -12.74 27.18
N THR A 60 -6.23 -11.61 26.83
CA THR A 60 -6.92 -10.46 26.24
C THR A 60 -7.52 -10.78 24.87
N VAL A 61 -6.75 -11.43 23.99
CA VAL A 61 -7.22 -11.81 22.64
C VAL A 61 -8.26 -12.92 22.72
N LYS A 62 -8.13 -13.90 23.62
CA LYS A 62 -9.19 -14.90 23.88
C LYS A 62 -10.50 -14.28 24.35
N ARG A 63 -10.43 -13.24 25.18
CA ARG A 63 -11.65 -12.51 25.57
C ARG A 63 -12.29 -11.81 24.38
N MET A 64 -11.50 -11.23 23.47
CA MET A 64 -12.02 -10.63 22.22
C MET A 64 -12.65 -11.69 21.31
N GLN A 65 -12.05 -12.87 21.21
CA GLN A 65 -12.62 -14.02 20.50
C GLN A 65 -14.00 -14.40 21.09
N GLY A 66 -14.13 -14.44 22.41
CA GLY A 66 -15.43 -14.65 23.08
C GLY A 66 -16.46 -13.53 22.83
N TYR A 67 -16.01 -12.33 22.48
CA TYR A 67 -16.87 -11.22 22.04
C TYR A 67 -17.13 -11.21 20.52
N GLY A 68 -16.72 -12.26 19.79
CA GLY A 68 -17.02 -12.44 18.38
C GLY A 68 -15.87 -12.11 17.42
N ALA A 69 -14.67 -11.80 17.93
CA ALA A 69 -13.51 -11.62 17.07
C ALA A 69 -13.17 -12.91 16.31
N GLN A 70 -13.09 -12.83 14.99
CA GLN A 70 -12.84 -13.98 14.10
C GLN A 70 -11.35 -14.34 14.07
N VAL A 71 -10.87 -14.92 15.17
CA VAL A 71 -9.47 -15.33 15.40
C VAL A 71 -9.47 -16.76 15.93
N SER A 72 -8.73 -17.66 15.29
CA SER A 72 -8.54 -19.05 15.74
C SER A 72 -7.55 -19.15 16.91
N ASP A 73 -7.56 -20.26 17.66
CA ASP A 73 -6.65 -20.45 18.80
C ASP A 73 -5.16 -20.42 18.41
N ALA A 74 -4.83 -20.86 17.20
CA ALA A 74 -3.48 -20.76 16.65
C ALA A 74 -3.11 -19.29 16.34
N GLU A 75 -4.02 -18.53 15.74
CA GLU A 75 -3.82 -17.09 15.49
C GLU A 75 -3.75 -16.29 16.81
N VAL A 76 -4.50 -16.69 17.86
CA VAL A 76 -4.41 -16.09 19.20
C VAL A 76 -2.99 -16.15 19.73
N GLN A 77 -2.33 -17.31 19.64
CA GLN A 77 -0.95 -17.46 20.10
C GLN A 77 0.02 -16.61 19.26
N GLN A 78 -0.12 -16.62 17.93
CA GLN A 78 0.74 -15.82 17.06
C GLN A 78 0.59 -14.32 17.29
N ILE A 79 -0.63 -13.84 17.49
CA ILE A 79 -0.94 -12.45 17.85
C ILE A 79 -0.34 -12.10 19.21
N ALA A 80 -0.54 -12.96 20.22
CA ALA A 80 -0.07 -12.70 21.57
C ALA A 80 1.46 -12.69 21.66
N THR A 81 2.14 -13.59 20.95
CA THR A 81 3.60 -13.61 20.84
C THR A 81 4.13 -12.34 20.20
N TYR A 82 3.53 -11.89 19.10
CA TYR A 82 3.90 -10.64 18.45
C TYR A 82 3.72 -9.44 19.39
N LEU A 83 2.54 -9.32 20.01
CA LEU A 83 2.24 -8.21 20.91
C LEU A 83 3.13 -8.20 22.16
N ALA A 84 3.48 -9.36 22.73
CA ALA A 84 4.41 -9.44 23.84
C ALA A 84 5.86 -9.10 23.43
N THR A 85 6.25 -9.46 22.20
CA THR A 85 7.59 -9.20 21.68
C THR A 85 7.81 -7.70 21.45
N HIS A 86 6.82 -7.00 20.91
CA HIS A 86 6.95 -5.60 20.51
C HIS A 86 6.33 -4.61 21.50
N TYR A 87 5.40 -5.07 22.34
CA TYR A 87 4.64 -4.28 23.31
C TYR A 87 4.56 -5.01 24.66
N GLY A 88 5.64 -5.69 25.05
CA GLY A 88 5.78 -6.31 26.37
C GLY A 88 6.41 -5.37 27.40
N PRO A 89 6.30 -5.68 28.71
CA PRO A 89 6.88 -4.89 29.81
C PRO A 89 8.44 -4.87 29.84
N GLN A 90 9.12 -5.11 28.72
CA GLN A 90 10.59 -5.10 28.61
C GLN A 90 11.14 -4.14 27.52
N ALA A 91 10.30 -3.29 26.91
CA ALA A 91 10.76 -2.19 26.06
C ALA A 91 11.26 -0.95 26.85
N GLN A 92 11.20 -0.99 28.18
CA GLN A 92 11.81 0.00 29.09
C GLN A 92 12.70 -0.71 30.12
N ALA A 93 13.87 -1.16 29.68
CA ALA A 93 15.02 -1.37 30.58
C ALA A 93 16.17 -0.50 30.05
N GLY A 94 15.98 0.82 30.10
CA GLY A 94 16.97 1.78 29.61
C GLY A 94 16.44 3.20 29.44
N ALA A 95 15.82 3.78 30.47
CA ALA A 95 15.71 5.24 30.64
C ALA A 95 15.06 5.55 31.99
N THR A 96 15.89 5.72 33.02
CA THR A 96 15.51 6.41 34.25
C THR A 96 15.50 7.91 34.02
N SER A 97 14.42 8.57 34.47
CA SER A 97 14.33 10.00 34.87
C SER A 97 14.50 11.04 33.73
N GLN A 98 13.62 12.01 33.49
CA GLN A 98 13.06 13.02 34.40
C GLN A 98 11.75 13.63 33.83
N THR A 99 10.90 14.11 34.73
CA THR A 99 9.67 14.94 34.49
C THR A 99 10.01 16.45 34.68
N PRO A 100 9.07 17.41 34.56
CA PRO A 100 8.66 18.18 33.38
C PRO A 100 8.96 19.71 33.48
N ALA A 101 8.77 20.47 32.41
CA ALA A 101 8.44 21.89 32.52
C ALA A 101 7.53 22.38 31.39
N THR A 102 6.49 23.10 31.80
CA THR A 102 5.34 23.63 31.06
C THR A 102 5.64 25.01 30.47
N ALA A 103 5.06 25.35 29.30
CA ALA A 103 4.29 26.59 29.00
C ALA A 103 4.27 26.94 27.49
N THR A 104 3.17 27.58 27.08
CA THR A 104 2.64 27.91 25.72
C THR A 104 2.28 29.41 25.71
N PRO A 105 1.71 30.09 24.67
CA PRO A 105 1.89 30.17 23.19
C PRO A 105 2.22 31.61 22.69
N ALA A 106 2.41 31.82 21.37
CA ALA A 106 1.63 32.80 20.54
C ALA A 106 2.20 32.98 19.10
N ALA A 107 1.29 33.14 18.13
CA ALA A 107 1.51 33.55 16.72
C ALA A 107 0.99 35.02 16.53
N PRO A 108 0.84 35.61 15.31
CA PRO A 108 1.25 35.24 13.93
C PRO A 108 1.88 36.43 13.14
N ALA A 109 2.28 36.24 11.86
CA ALA A 109 1.86 37.11 10.72
C ALA A 109 2.67 36.93 9.41
N ALA A 110 1.89 36.96 8.33
CA ALA A 110 2.11 37.59 7.02
C ALA A 110 2.92 36.89 5.90
N SER A 111 2.26 36.92 4.74
CA SER A 111 2.57 36.36 3.43
C SER A 111 3.09 37.46 2.50
N THR A 112 4.10 37.14 1.67
CA THR A 112 4.26 37.71 0.32
C THR A 112 4.87 36.67 -0.62
N ALA A 113 4.34 36.58 -1.84
CA ALA A 113 4.84 35.81 -2.99
C ALA A 113 5.34 36.79 -4.08
N PRO A 114 5.81 36.34 -5.27
CA PRO A 114 6.80 35.31 -5.57
C PRO A 114 7.99 35.90 -6.39
N ALA A 115 9.09 35.17 -6.56
CA ALA A 115 10.12 35.50 -7.55
C ALA A 115 10.45 34.28 -8.42
N THR A 116 10.35 34.49 -9.73
CA THR A 116 10.47 33.52 -10.82
C THR A 116 11.91 33.03 -10.96
N ALA A 117 12.15 31.72 -10.78
CA ALA A 117 13.40 31.06 -11.13
C ALA A 117 13.23 30.28 -12.45
N PRO A 118 14.27 30.19 -13.31
CA PRO A 118 14.18 29.52 -14.60
C PRO A 118 13.98 28.00 -14.43
N ALA A 119 13.15 27.43 -15.31
CA ALA A 119 12.73 26.04 -15.27
C ALA A 119 13.92 25.08 -15.41
N ALA A 120 14.07 24.19 -14.42
CA ALA A 120 14.90 23.00 -14.52
C ALA A 120 14.36 22.06 -15.64
N PRO A 121 15.22 21.28 -16.31
CA PRO A 121 14.78 20.33 -17.33
C PRO A 121 13.76 19.35 -16.74
N ALA A 122 12.71 19.06 -17.52
CA ALA A 122 11.59 18.24 -17.09
C ALA A 122 12.04 16.87 -16.57
N ALA A 123 11.53 16.50 -15.39
CA ALA A 123 11.65 15.16 -14.85
C ALA A 123 11.17 14.11 -15.87
N PRO A 124 11.74 12.89 -15.88
CA PRO A 124 11.25 11.81 -16.74
C PRO A 124 9.76 11.60 -16.52
N ALA A 125 9.00 11.49 -17.62
CA ALA A 125 7.56 11.28 -17.59
C ALA A 125 7.22 10.07 -16.71
N ALA A 126 6.17 10.20 -15.88
CA ALA A 126 5.67 9.09 -15.08
C ALA A 126 5.42 7.86 -15.97
N PRO A 127 5.75 6.65 -15.52
CA PRO A 127 5.59 5.45 -16.34
C PRO A 127 4.14 5.30 -16.78
N GLN A 128 3.93 5.17 -18.08
CA GLN A 128 2.60 4.98 -18.65
C GLN A 128 1.99 3.67 -18.14
N VAL A 129 0.71 3.72 -17.76
CA VAL A 129 -0.02 2.54 -17.26
C VAL A 129 -0.16 1.46 -18.33
N VAL A 130 -0.28 1.86 -19.60
CA VAL A 130 -0.33 0.95 -20.75
C VAL A 130 0.60 1.45 -21.84
N VAL A 131 1.42 0.54 -22.37
CA VAL A 131 2.23 0.77 -23.57
C VAL A 131 1.89 -0.30 -24.61
N ASN A 132 1.54 0.14 -25.82
CA ASN A 132 1.15 -0.74 -26.92
C ASN A 132 2.28 -0.90 -27.94
N ASP A 133 2.58 -2.14 -28.31
CA ASP A 133 3.38 -2.48 -29.49
C ASP A 133 2.48 -3.27 -30.46
N ALA A 134 1.84 -2.53 -31.36
CA ALA A 134 0.92 -3.10 -32.34
C ALA A 134 1.60 -4.03 -33.35
N VAL A 135 2.87 -3.76 -33.68
CA VAL A 135 3.66 -4.58 -34.61
C VAL A 135 3.92 -5.95 -33.99
N ARG A 136 4.34 -5.98 -32.71
CA ARG A 136 4.59 -7.23 -31.98
C ARG A 136 3.37 -7.81 -31.31
N LYS A 137 2.18 -7.21 -31.48
CA LYS A 137 0.93 -7.56 -30.79
C LYS A 137 1.15 -7.80 -29.30
N THR A 138 1.84 -6.84 -28.67
CA THR A 138 2.23 -6.90 -27.25
C THR A 138 1.70 -5.68 -26.52
N ALA A 139 1.08 -5.91 -25.36
CA ALA A 139 0.67 -4.86 -24.44
C ALA A 139 1.51 -4.97 -23.16
N VAL A 140 2.20 -3.90 -22.80
CA VAL A 140 2.88 -3.79 -21.50
C VAL A 140 1.96 -3.05 -20.54
N LEU A 141 1.63 -3.69 -19.41
CA LEU A 141 0.74 -3.13 -18.40
C LEU A 141 1.53 -2.87 -17.13
N THR A 142 1.54 -1.64 -16.65
CA THR A 142 2.15 -1.30 -15.35
C THR A 142 1.10 -1.44 -14.26
N VAL A 143 1.34 -2.31 -13.29
CA VAL A 143 0.42 -2.62 -12.19
C VAL A 143 1.16 -2.50 -10.86
N VAL A 144 0.79 -1.51 -10.07
CA VAL A 144 1.38 -1.16 -8.78
C VAL A 144 0.35 -1.45 -7.70
N ALA A 145 0.62 -2.45 -6.85
CA ALA A 145 -0.21 -2.69 -5.67
C ALA A 145 0.04 -1.61 -4.60
N GLY A 146 -1.02 -1.19 -3.92
CA GLY A 146 -0.93 -0.28 -2.78
C GLY A 146 -0.35 1.09 -3.12
N GLN A 147 -0.64 1.60 -4.31
CA GLN A 147 -0.25 2.95 -4.68
C GLN A 147 -1.13 3.97 -3.93
N GLY A 148 -0.50 4.84 -3.14
CA GLY A 148 -1.21 5.79 -2.29
C GLY A 148 -2.02 5.11 -1.18
N ASP A 149 -3.04 5.80 -0.67
CA ASP A 149 -3.86 5.37 0.47
C ASP A 149 -5.27 4.88 0.09
N ALA A 150 -5.62 4.94 -1.20
CA ALA A 150 -6.93 4.53 -1.70
C ALA A 150 -7.29 3.10 -1.25
N ASN A 151 -8.54 2.94 -0.79
CA ASN A 151 -9.06 1.71 -0.19
C ASN A 151 -8.19 1.15 0.95
N GLY A 152 -7.52 2.02 1.72
CA GLY A 152 -6.61 1.64 2.79
C GLY A 152 -5.37 0.87 2.30
N GLY A 153 -4.91 1.19 1.09
CA GLY A 153 -3.80 0.49 0.42
C GLY A 153 -4.22 -0.77 -0.35
N LEU A 154 -5.48 -1.20 -0.27
CA LEU A 154 -6.01 -2.35 -1.02
C LEU A 154 -6.42 -1.94 -2.43
N ASN A 155 -5.45 -1.50 -3.23
CA ASN A 155 -5.68 -1.02 -4.59
C ASN A 155 -4.62 -1.55 -5.57
N PHE A 156 -4.92 -1.37 -6.86
CA PHE A 156 -3.94 -1.42 -7.94
C PHE A 156 -3.99 -0.10 -8.70
N ASN A 157 -2.84 0.56 -8.86
CA ASN A 157 -2.71 1.89 -9.49
C ASN A 157 -3.64 2.95 -8.86
N GLY A 158 -3.91 2.85 -7.56
CA GLY A 158 -4.84 3.72 -6.84
C GLY A 158 -6.32 3.39 -7.03
N ALA A 159 -6.66 2.40 -7.87
CA ALA A 159 -8.04 1.97 -8.11
C ALA A 159 -8.37 0.65 -7.40
N ALA A 160 -9.64 0.49 -7.02
CA ALA A 160 -10.12 -0.66 -6.27
C ALA A 160 -11.53 -1.07 -6.74
N LYS A 161 -12.04 -2.18 -6.21
CA LYS A 161 -13.44 -2.64 -6.33
C LYS A 161 -13.94 -2.73 -7.79
N GLY A 162 -13.04 -2.95 -8.74
CA GLY A 162 -13.38 -3.03 -10.16
C GLY A 162 -13.80 -1.69 -10.78
N GLU A 163 -13.43 -0.56 -10.19
CA GLU A 163 -13.72 0.80 -10.68
C GLU A 163 -12.98 1.14 -11.98
N LYS A 164 -11.85 0.46 -12.23
CA LYS A 164 -11.05 0.60 -13.45
C LYS A 164 -10.92 -0.72 -14.18
N THR A 165 -10.77 -0.63 -15.49
CA THR A 165 -10.71 -1.76 -16.42
C THR A 165 -9.46 -1.69 -17.28
N PHE A 166 -8.67 -2.76 -17.28
CA PHE A 166 -7.73 -3.03 -18.37
C PHE A 166 -8.49 -3.71 -19.50
N THR A 167 -8.39 -3.19 -20.72
CA THR A 167 -8.86 -3.89 -21.93
C THR A 167 -7.66 -4.25 -22.77
N VAL A 168 -7.56 -5.49 -23.24
CA VAL A 168 -6.50 -5.95 -24.16
C VAL A 168 -7.10 -6.63 -25.39
N PRO A 169 -6.48 -6.49 -26.57
CA PRO A 169 -6.93 -7.21 -27.75
C PRO A 169 -6.74 -8.73 -27.64
N LEU A 170 -7.70 -9.48 -28.19
CA LEU A 170 -7.63 -10.94 -28.29
C LEU A 170 -6.36 -11.37 -29.04
N GLY A 171 -5.67 -12.36 -28.47
CA GLY A 171 -4.48 -12.98 -29.03
C GLY A 171 -3.18 -12.22 -28.80
N TRP A 172 -3.21 -11.05 -28.16
CA TRP A 172 -1.99 -10.30 -27.83
C TRP A 172 -1.22 -10.95 -26.68
N ARG A 173 0.10 -10.73 -26.67
CA ARG A 173 0.95 -11.02 -25.51
C ARG A 173 0.76 -9.88 -24.51
N VAL A 174 0.55 -10.24 -23.25
CA VAL A 174 0.54 -9.29 -22.14
C VAL A 174 1.85 -9.45 -21.36
N GLU A 175 2.57 -8.35 -21.20
CA GLU A 175 3.67 -8.22 -20.23
C GLU A 175 3.22 -7.29 -19.10
N LEU A 176 2.76 -7.87 -18.01
CA LEU A 176 2.35 -7.12 -16.83
C LEU A 176 3.57 -6.91 -15.93
N LYS A 177 4.00 -5.65 -15.80
CA LYS A 177 5.06 -5.19 -14.90
C LYS A 177 4.42 -4.92 -13.53
N TYR A 178 4.61 -5.86 -12.62
CA TYR A 178 4.03 -5.86 -11.29
C TYR A 178 5.01 -5.33 -10.26
N SER A 179 4.59 -4.38 -9.44
CA SER A 179 5.32 -3.93 -8.25
C SER A 179 4.39 -3.71 -7.07
N ASN A 180 4.97 -3.56 -5.88
CA ASN A 180 4.25 -3.21 -4.67
C ASN A 180 4.83 -1.92 -4.08
N ALA A 181 4.00 -0.88 -3.98
CA ALA A 181 4.31 0.39 -3.33
C ALA A 181 3.69 0.52 -1.93
N GLY A 182 2.80 -0.41 -1.55
CA GLY A 182 2.09 -0.41 -0.28
C GLY A 182 2.86 -1.09 0.84
N ALA A 183 2.51 -0.73 2.07
CA ALA A 183 3.16 -1.23 3.29
C ALA A 183 2.84 -2.71 3.63
N MET A 184 1.95 -3.36 2.87
CA MET A 184 1.54 -4.75 3.12
C MET A 184 1.85 -5.66 1.93
N PRO A 185 2.01 -6.98 2.13
CA PRO A 185 2.27 -7.89 1.03
C PRO A 185 1.11 -7.96 0.04
N HIS A 186 1.43 -7.96 -1.25
CA HIS A 186 0.47 -8.09 -2.32
C HIS A 186 0.97 -9.07 -3.39
N SER A 187 0.04 -9.68 -4.12
CA SER A 187 0.30 -10.36 -5.39
C SER A 187 -0.70 -9.90 -6.44
N VAL A 188 -0.52 -10.33 -7.68
CA VAL A 188 -1.51 -10.20 -8.74
C VAL A 188 -1.79 -11.57 -9.37
N ILE A 189 -3.07 -11.86 -9.59
CA ILE A 189 -3.55 -13.03 -10.33
C ILE A 189 -4.65 -12.54 -11.28
N LEU A 190 -4.60 -12.95 -12.54
CA LEU A 190 -5.73 -12.74 -13.45
C LEU A 190 -6.65 -13.97 -13.37
N VAL A 191 -7.90 -13.79 -12.94
CA VAL A 191 -8.89 -14.87 -12.77
C VAL A 191 -10.06 -14.70 -13.74
N ALA A 192 -10.71 -15.79 -14.12
CA ALA A 192 -11.82 -15.77 -15.07
C ALA A 192 -13.13 -15.30 -14.42
N GLY A 193 -13.96 -14.59 -15.18
CA GLY A 193 -15.27 -14.11 -14.76
C GLY A 193 -15.28 -12.65 -14.30
N ASP A 194 -16.49 -12.14 -14.08
CA ASP A 194 -16.79 -10.77 -13.63
C ASP A 194 -16.94 -10.65 -12.11
N LYS A 195 -16.92 -11.78 -11.41
CA LYS A 195 -17.07 -11.92 -9.95
C LYS A 195 -15.89 -12.68 -9.37
N LEU A 196 -15.58 -12.39 -8.11
CA LEU A 196 -14.51 -13.09 -7.39
C LEU A 196 -14.86 -14.58 -7.25
N PRO A 197 -14.04 -15.49 -7.80
CA PRO A 197 -14.27 -16.92 -7.65
C PRO A 197 -13.82 -17.39 -6.26
N ALA A 198 -14.40 -18.49 -5.79
CA ALA A 198 -14.01 -19.12 -4.52
C ALA A 198 -12.55 -19.62 -4.51
N ARG A 199 -11.99 -19.92 -5.69
CA ARG A 199 -10.58 -20.28 -5.87
C ARG A 199 -9.94 -19.34 -6.89
N LEU A 200 -8.81 -18.73 -6.51
CA LEU A 200 -8.06 -17.81 -7.35
C LEU A 200 -7.08 -18.57 -8.25
N THR A 201 -7.61 -19.24 -9.28
CA THR A 201 -6.80 -19.94 -10.28
C THR A 201 -6.47 -18.99 -11.45
N PRO A 202 -5.20 -18.88 -11.87
CA PRO A 202 -4.83 -18.06 -13.02
C PRO A 202 -5.60 -18.48 -14.29
N ALA A 203 -6.24 -17.53 -14.95
CA ALA A 203 -7.06 -17.74 -16.14
C ALA A 203 -6.23 -18.08 -17.38
N PHE A 204 -4.96 -17.72 -17.38
CA PHE A 204 -3.98 -18.08 -18.40
C PHE A 204 -2.69 -18.59 -17.75
N PRO A 205 -1.97 -19.52 -18.40
CA PRO A 205 -0.63 -19.91 -17.97
C PRO A 205 0.27 -18.68 -17.82
N GLY A 206 0.92 -18.55 -16.66
CA GLY A 206 1.82 -17.45 -16.36
C GLY A 206 1.13 -16.13 -15.94
N ALA A 207 -0.20 -16.11 -15.79
CA ALA A 207 -0.95 -14.90 -15.40
C ALA A 207 -1.03 -14.69 -13.87
N SER A 208 0.08 -14.92 -13.17
CA SER A 208 0.21 -14.66 -11.73
C SER A 208 1.63 -14.26 -11.35
N SER A 209 1.75 -13.36 -10.37
CA SER A 209 3.01 -13.03 -9.72
C SER A 209 3.27 -13.91 -8.50
N LYS A 210 4.48 -13.81 -7.95
CA LYS A 210 4.73 -14.17 -6.55
C LYS A 210 4.18 -13.07 -5.64
N VAL A 211 3.95 -13.38 -4.36
CA VAL A 211 3.72 -12.36 -3.33
C VAL A 211 4.96 -11.47 -3.23
N SER A 212 4.74 -10.17 -3.06
CA SER A 212 5.76 -9.13 -3.05
C SER A 212 5.49 -8.12 -1.94
N SER A 213 6.55 -7.61 -1.35
CA SER A 213 6.58 -6.52 -0.36
C SER A 213 7.09 -5.22 -0.98
N ALA A 214 6.95 -4.11 -0.25
CA ALA A 214 7.52 -2.83 -0.67
C ALA A 214 9.04 -2.93 -0.89
N GLY A 215 9.53 -2.36 -1.99
CA GLY A 215 10.96 -2.32 -2.32
C GLY A 215 11.49 -3.58 -3.04
N ASP A 216 10.68 -4.62 -3.18
CA ASP A 216 11.02 -5.77 -4.02
C ASP A 216 11.20 -5.36 -5.49
N ALA A 217 12.01 -6.13 -6.21
CA ALA A 217 12.18 -5.95 -7.64
C ALA A 217 10.86 -6.14 -8.40
N VAL A 218 10.66 -5.32 -9.44
CA VAL A 218 9.51 -5.43 -10.35
C VAL A 218 9.47 -6.82 -10.98
N GLN A 219 8.34 -7.51 -10.84
CA GLN A 219 8.11 -8.81 -11.46
C GLN A 219 7.49 -8.63 -12.85
N THR A 220 7.93 -9.41 -13.83
CA THR A 220 7.25 -9.46 -15.14
C THR A 220 6.39 -10.71 -15.21
N VAL A 221 5.07 -10.52 -15.16
CA VAL A 221 4.05 -11.55 -15.39
C VAL A 221 3.75 -11.59 -16.88
N ARG A 222 3.84 -12.77 -17.50
CA ARG A 222 3.68 -12.94 -18.96
C ARG A 222 2.62 -13.98 -19.28
N PHE A 223 1.65 -13.60 -20.09
CA PHE A 223 0.66 -14.53 -20.61
C PHE A 223 0.16 -14.10 -21.98
N ARG A 224 -0.54 -15.01 -22.67
CA ARG A 224 -1.24 -14.71 -23.92
C ARG A 224 -2.72 -14.57 -23.63
N ALA A 225 -3.31 -13.43 -24.00
CA ALA A 225 -4.74 -13.16 -23.90
C ALA A 225 -5.50 -13.97 -24.96
N SER A 226 -5.52 -15.29 -24.82
CA SER A 226 -5.89 -16.24 -25.88
C SER A 226 -7.38 -16.57 -25.95
N LYS A 227 -8.17 -16.12 -24.96
CA LYS A 227 -9.60 -16.33 -24.88
C LYS A 227 -10.27 -14.99 -24.60
N ALA A 228 -11.31 -14.66 -25.38
CA ALA A 228 -12.11 -13.47 -25.16
C ALA A 228 -13.00 -13.64 -23.93
N GLY A 229 -13.29 -12.53 -23.24
CA GLY A 229 -14.20 -12.52 -22.10
C GLY A 229 -13.84 -11.51 -21.04
N GLU A 230 -14.59 -11.58 -19.94
CA GLU A 230 -14.38 -10.79 -18.74
C GLU A 230 -13.59 -11.59 -17.70
N TYR A 231 -12.71 -10.87 -17.03
CA TYR A 231 -11.75 -11.36 -16.06
C TYR A 231 -11.63 -10.33 -14.92
N LEU A 232 -11.09 -10.77 -13.79
CA LEU A 232 -10.67 -9.88 -12.72
C LEU A 232 -9.16 -9.99 -12.51
N LEU A 233 -8.50 -8.84 -12.39
CA LEU A 233 -7.13 -8.75 -11.92
C LEU A 233 -7.18 -8.54 -10.41
N VAL A 234 -6.80 -9.55 -9.63
CA VAL A 234 -7.06 -9.63 -8.18
C VAL A 234 -5.78 -9.79 -7.37
N CYS A 235 -5.81 -9.35 -6.12
CA CYS A 235 -4.77 -9.71 -5.16
C CYS A 235 -5.00 -11.10 -4.55
N GLY A 236 -3.99 -11.97 -4.60
CA GLY A 236 -4.07 -13.34 -4.07
C GLY A 236 -3.72 -13.49 -2.59
N VAL A 237 -3.41 -12.40 -1.88
CA VAL A 237 -3.02 -12.43 -0.47
C VAL A 237 -4.26 -12.38 0.42
N GLY A 238 -4.50 -13.44 1.19
CA GLY A 238 -5.59 -13.52 2.17
C GLY A 238 -6.92 -13.01 1.62
N GLN A 239 -7.55 -12.08 2.35
CA GLN A 239 -8.84 -11.50 2.02
C GLN A 239 -8.75 -10.20 1.19
N HIS A 240 -7.60 -9.85 0.62
CA HIS A 240 -7.40 -8.55 -0.05
C HIS A 240 -8.36 -8.34 -1.22
N ALA A 241 -8.50 -9.35 -2.10
CA ALA A 241 -9.45 -9.29 -3.21
C ALA A 241 -10.90 -9.09 -2.72
N SER A 242 -11.35 -9.89 -1.74
CA SER A 242 -12.71 -9.75 -1.18
C SER A 242 -12.97 -8.40 -0.49
N ARG A 243 -11.91 -7.71 -0.06
CA ARG A 243 -11.97 -6.35 0.52
C ARG A 243 -11.79 -5.25 -0.52
N GLY A 244 -11.79 -5.60 -1.81
CA GLY A 244 -11.80 -4.65 -2.91
C GLY A 244 -10.48 -4.48 -3.64
N GLN A 245 -9.44 -5.27 -3.35
CA GLN A 245 -8.22 -5.20 -4.16
C GLN A 245 -8.34 -6.01 -5.45
N PHE A 246 -9.14 -5.47 -6.37
CA PHE A 246 -9.27 -5.99 -7.72
C PHE A 246 -9.62 -4.89 -8.71
N LEU A 247 -9.24 -5.11 -9.96
CA LEU A 247 -9.62 -4.35 -11.14
C LEU A 247 -10.35 -5.26 -12.12
N ARG A 248 -11.13 -4.68 -13.03
CA ARG A 248 -11.69 -5.42 -14.17
C ARG A 248 -10.61 -5.63 -15.22
N PHE A 249 -10.72 -6.72 -15.95
CA PHE A 249 -9.85 -7.01 -17.08
C PHE A 249 -10.68 -7.64 -18.20
N VAL A 250 -10.55 -7.12 -19.42
CA VAL A 250 -11.33 -7.57 -20.57
C VAL A 250 -10.38 -7.97 -21.68
N VAL A 251 -10.56 -9.19 -22.21
CA VAL A 251 -9.96 -9.60 -23.47
C VAL A 251 -11.01 -9.44 -24.57
N SER A 252 -10.81 -8.45 -25.44
CA SER A 252 -11.79 -8.06 -26.45
C SER A 252 -11.32 -8.45 -27.86
N PRO A 253 -12.16 -9.12 -28.68
CA PRO A 253 -11.85 -9.35 -30.10
C PRO A 253 -11.90 -8.05 -30.93
N ASP A 254 -12.59 -7.02 -30.43
CA ASP A 254 -12.83 -5.77 -31.15
C ASP A 254 -11.75 -4.72 -30.85
N ALA A 255 -11.15 -4.77 -29.66
CA ALA A 255 -10.08 -3.87 -29.27
C ALA A 255 -8.89 -3.96 -30.24
N LYS A 256 -8.38 -2.80 -30.66
CA LYS A 256 -7.20 -2.69 -31.55
C LYS A 256 -5.91 -2.40 -30.80
N GLU A 257 -6.04 -1.92 -29.57
CA GLU A 257 -4.96 -1.60 -28.65
C GLU A 257 -5.42 -1.90 -27.21
N ALA A 258 -4.46 -2.01 -26.29
CA ALA A 258 -4.75 -2.09 -24.88
C ALA A 258 -5.02 -0.70 -24.29
N SER A 259 -5.86 -0.64 -23.26
CA SER A 259 -6.20 0.60 -22.57
C SER A 259 -6.46 0.36 -21.08
N PHE A 260 -6.40 1.42 -20.29
CA PHE A 260 -6.80 1.45 -18.88
C PHE A 260 -7.79 2.59 -18.68
N LYS A 261 -9.04 2.26 -18.32
CA LYS A 261 -10.14 3.23 -18.24
C LYS A 261 -10.89 3.10 -16.93
#